data_AF-A0A841QI58-F1
#
_entry.id   AF-A0A841QI58-F1
#
_cell.length_a   1.000
_cell.length_b   1.000
_cell.length_c   1.000
_cell.angle_alpha   90.00
_cell.angle_beta   90.00
_cell.angle_gamma   90.00
#
_symmetry.space_group_name_H-M   'P 1'
#
loop_
_entity.id
_entity.type
_entity.pdbx_description
1 polymer ?
#
loop_
_entity_poly.entity_id
_entity_poly.type
_entity_poly.pdbx_seq_one_letter_code
_entity_poly.pdbx_strand_id
1 'polypeptide(L)' 'MDDMFKQMSNNSPNGIDGLAIWSTYQFDLMGKGRNFIDAWLASGDDTLFGQKLIDIFNARNVGFDKHAFYPVKY' A
#
# COMPACT_ATOMS: atom_id res chain seq x y z
N MET A 1 -5.65 -11.88 -13.64
CA MET A 1 -5.74 -11.70 -12.18
C MET A 1 -7.22 -11.49 -11.90
N ASP A 2 -7.92 -12.57 -11.56
CA ASP A 2 -9.32 -12.43 -11.17
C ASP A 2 -9.41 -11.50 -9.97
N ASP A 3 -10.26 -10.50 -10.13
CA ASP A 3 -10.23 -9.25 -9.38
C ASP A 3 -10.52 -9.49 -7.90
N MET A 4 -9.46 -9.53 -7.08
CA MET A 4 -9.57 -9.68 -5.64
C MET A 4 -10.51 -8.62 -5.05
N PHE A 5 -10.59 -7.42 -5.65
CA PHE A 5 -11.57 -6.40 -5.27
C PHE A 5 -13.01 -6.81 -5.58
N LYS A 6 -13.27 -7.50 -6.69
CA LYS A 6 -14.57 -8.11 -7.00
C LYS A 6 -14.93 -9.21 -6.00
N GLN A 7 -13.97 -10.04 -5.59
CA GLN A 7 -14.22 -11.06 -4.56
C GLN A 7 -14.52 -10.43 -3.19
N MET A 8 -13.81 -9.36 -2.81
CA MET A 8 -14.08 -8.60 -1.60
C MET A 8 -15.43 -7.87 -1.64
N SER A 9 -15.81 -7.32 -2.79
CA SER A 9 -17.12 -6.70 -3.01
C SER A 9 -18.26 -7.70 -2.96
N ASN A 10 -18.04 -8.93 -3.44
CA ASN A 10 -19.06 -9.98 -3.49
C ASN A 10 -19.23 -10.73 -2.16
N ASN A 11 -18.20 -10.75 -1.29
CA ASN A 11 -18.23 -11.46 -0.01
C ASN A 11 -18.25 -10.49 1.17
N SER A 12 -19.33 -10.53 1.95
CA SER A 12 -19.43 -9.74 3.18
C SER A 12 -18.38 -10.17 4.20
N PRO A 13 -17.66 -9.25 4.87
CA PRO A 13 -16.71 -9.57 5.93
C PRO A 13 -17.36 -10.28 7.14
N ASN A 14 -18.70 -10.31 7.21
CA ASN A 14 -19.45 -10.93 8.29
C ASN A 14 -19.63 -12.45 8.11
N GLY A 15 -19.28 -13.02 6.95
CA GLY A 15 -19.20 -14.47 6.72
C GLY A 15 -17.77 -14.98 6.82
N ILE A 16 -17.58 -16.27 7.17
CA ILE A 16 -16.25 -16.88 7.37
C ILE A 16 -15.36 -16.71 6.11
N ASP A 17 -15.90 -16.99 4.92
CA ASP A 17 -15.16 -16.89 3.67
C ASP A 17 -14.82 -15.44 3.31
N GLY A 18 -15.74 -14.51 3.57
CA GLY A 18 -15.47 -13.09 3.41
C GLY A 18 -14.37 -12.63 4.36
N LEU A 19 -14.48 -12.95 5.64
CA LEU A 19 -13.47 -12.63 6.65
C LEU A 19 -12.08 -13.14 6.23
N ALA A 20 -11.98 -14.38 5.74
CA ALA A 20 -10.72 -14.94 5.25
C ALA A 20 -10.14 -14.14 4.06
N ILE A 21 -10.96 -13.76 3.08
CA ILE A 21 -10.53 -12.95 1.92
C ILE A 21 -10.06 -11.55 2.39
N TRP A 22 -10.84 -10.89 3.25
CA TRP A 22 -10.52 -9.56 3.77
C TRP A 22 -9.24 -9.55 4.60
N SER A 23 -9.07 -10.50 5.52
CA SER A 23 -7.84 -10.64 6.32
C SER A 23 -6.62 -10.96 5.46
N THR A 24 -6.75 -11.88 4.49
CA THR A 24 -5.63 -12.24 3.59
C THR A 24 -5.14 -11.04 2.79
N TYR A 25 -6.05 -10.19 2.30
CA TYR A 25 -5.68 -8.98 1.57
C TYR A 25 -4.94 -7.96 2.44
N GLN A 26 -5.33 -7.81 3.72
CA GLN A 26 -4.61 -6.95 4.66
C GLN A 26 -3.16 -7.42 4.87
N PHE A 27 -2.94 -8.75 4.95
CA PHE A 27 -1.59 -9.32 5.02
C PHE A 27 -0.78 -9.09 3.74
N ASP A 28 -1.38 -9.23 2.56
CA ASP A 28 -0.73 -8.89 1.27
C ASP A 28 -0.30 -7.42 1.22
N LEU A 29 -1.18 -6.49 1.64
CA LEU A 29 -0.85 -5.07 1.71
C LEU A 29 0.26 -4.77 2.72
N MET A 30 0.23 -5.41 3.90
CA MET A 30 1.30 -5.30 4.89
C MET A 30 2.64 -5.80 4.35
N GLY A 31 2.65 -6.95 3.65
CA GLY A 31 3.85 -7.49 3.02
C GLY A 31 4.43 -6.56 1.95
N LYS A 32 3.57 -5.99 1.09
CA LYS A 32 3.97 -4.99 0.09
C LYS A 32 4.51 -3.72 0.73
N GLY A 33 3.87 -3.23 1.79
CA GLY A 33 4.35 -2.08 2.57
C GLY A 33 5.70 -2.34 3.22
N ARG A 34 5.90 -3.54 3.78
CA ARG A 34 7.17 -3.93 4.40
C ARG A 34 8.31 -4.01 3.38
N ASN A 35 8.08 -4.67 2.24
CA ASN A 35 9.05 -4.74 1.15
C ASN A 35 9.44 -3.35 0.63
N PHE A 36 8.46 -2.43 0.58
CA PHE A 36 8.71 -1.04 0.20
C PHE A 36 9.62 -0.30 1.18
N ILE A 37 9.37 -0.45 2.49
CA ILE A 37 10.20 0.15 3.55
C ILE A 37 11.60 -0.48 3.58
N ASP A 38 11.71 -1.80 3.49
CA ASP A 38 13.00 -2.50 3.50
C ASP A 38 13.85 -2.09 2.28
N ALA A 39 13.23 -1.88 1.11
CA ALA A 39 13.91 -1.36 -0.07
C ALA A 39 14.42 0.07 0.10
N TRP A 40 13.70 0.93 0.84
CA TRP A 40 14.15 2.28 1.19
C TRP A 40 15.31 2.25 2.19
N LEU A 41 15.19 1.46 3.26
CA LEU A 41 16.26 1.31 4.25
C LEU A 41 17.55 0.78 3.60
N ALA A 42 17.44 -0.09 2.60
CA ALA A 42 18.57 -0.60 1.84
C ALA A 42 19.19 0.42 0.87
N SER A 43 18.39 1.33 0.29
CA SER A 43 18.91 2.35 -0.63
C SER A 43 19.49 3.57 0.08
N GLY A 44 18.93 3.96 1.23
CA GLY A 44 19.28 5.21 1.92
C GLY A 44 18.96 6.48 1.11
N ASP A 45 18.19 6.36 0.04
CA ASP A 45 17.87 7.46 -0.89
C ASP A 45 16.43 7.92 -0.69
N ASP A 46 16.28 8.97 0.12
CA ASP A 46 15.00 9.60 0.44
C ASP A 46 14.32 10.23 -0.80
N THR A 47 15.10 10.62 -1.81
CA THR A 47 14.56 11.23 -3.03
C THR A 47 13.87 10.16 -3.88
N LEU A 48 14.53 9.02 -4.06
CA LEU A 48 13.97 7.87 -4.76
C LEU A 48 12.72 7.32 -4.04
N PHE A 49 12.74 7.31 -2.70
CA PHE A 49 11.60 6.92 -1.87
C PHE A 49 10.40 7.84 -2.08
N GLY A 50 10.61 9.15 -1.97
CA GLY A 50 9.56 10.15 -2.21
C GLY A 50 8.94 10.03 -3.60
N GLN A 51 9.76 9.83 -4.64
CA GLN A 51 9.27 9.65 -6.00
C GLN A 51 8.39 8.40 -6.14
N LYS A 52 8.81 7.25 -5.58
CA LYS A 52 7.99 6.02 -5.63
C LYS A 52 6.67 6.17 -4.89
N LEU A 53 6.65 6.87 -3.75
CA LEU A 53 5.42 7.18 -3.03
C LEU A 53 4.47 8.01 -3.89
N ILE A 54 4.98 9.06 -4.52
CA ILE A 54 4.21 9.90 -5.44
C ILE A 54 3.64 9.07 -6.59
N ASP A 55 4.43 8.18 -7.19
CA ASP A 55 3.99 7.32 -8.29
C ASP A 55 2.89 6.35 -7.86
N ILE A 56 3.01 5.74 -6.67
CA ILE A 56 1.97 4.87 -6.09
C ILE A 56 0.66 5.64 -5.91
N PHE A 57 0.72 6.85 -5.35
CA PHE A 57 -0.47 7.65 -5.14
C PHE A 57 -1.11 8.14 -6.45
N ASN A 58 -0.31 8.56 -7.43
CA ASN A 58 -0.79 8.94 -8.76
C ASN A 58 -1.47 7.74 -9.45
N ALA A 59 -0.85 6.56 -9.42
CA ALA A 59 -1.41 5.34 -10.03
C ALA A 59 -2.73 4.89 -9.37
N ARG A 60 -2.94 5.26 -8.11
CA ARG A 60 -4.17 4.98 -7.35
C ARG A 60 -5.17 6.14 -7.34
N ASN A 61 -4.86 7.24 -8.03
CA ASN A 61 -5.67 8.45 -8.08
C ASN A 61 -5.99 9.03 -6.67
N VAL A 62 -5.04 8.89 -5.75
CA VAL A 62 -5.15 9.41 -4.38
C VAL A 62 -4.58 10.83 -4.35
N GLY A 63 -5.40 11.81 -4.00
CA GLY A 63 -4.94 13.18 -3.76
C GLY A 63 -4.20 13.27 -2.43
N PHE A 64 -2.95 13.75 -2.43
CA PHE A 64 -2.17 14.03 -1.23
C PHE A 64 -1.38 15.32 -1.42
N ASP A 65 -1.10 16.01 -0.31
CA ASP A 65 -0.23 17.19 -0.33
C ASP A 65 1.22 16.75 -0.51
N LYS A 66 1.77 17.02 -1.70
CA LYS A 66 3.14 16.66 -2.09
C LYS A 66 4.19 17.39 -1.25
N HIS A 67 3.82 18.46 -0.54
CA HIS A 67 4.72 19.20 0.34
C HIS A 67 4.84 18.60 1.74
N ALA A 68 4.00 17.64 2.14
CA ALA A 68 4.03 17.08 3.50
C ALA A 68 5.05 15.94 3.71
N PHE A 69 5.71 15.47 2.66
CA PHE A 69 6.70 14.38 2.70
C PHE A 69 8.15 14.86 2.85
N TYR A 70 8.40 16.06 3.39
CA TYR A 70 9.77 16.41 3.80
C TYR A 70 10.14 15.57 5.02
N PRO A 71 11.19 14.71 4.93
CA PRO A 71 11.70 14.05 6.12
C PRO A 71 12.18 15.14 7.07
N VAL A 72 11.58 15.19 8.27
CA VAL A 72 12.08 16.01 9.37
C VAL A 72 13.41 15.39 9.77
N LYS A 73 14.51 15.97 9.30
CA LYS A 73 15.85 15.62 9.77
C LYS A 73 15.91 15.95 11.27
N TYR A 74 16.06 14.93 12.10
CA TYR A 74 16.50 15.07 13.49
C TYR A 74 18.01 15.19 13.54
#